data_AF-A0A1P8KKE5-F1
#
_entry.id   AF-A0A1P8KKE5-F1
#
_cell.length_a   1.000
_cell.length_b   1.000
_cell.length_c   1.000
_cell.angle_alpha   90.00
_cell.angle_beta   90.00
_cell.angle_gamma   90.00
#
_symmetry.space_group_name_H-M   'P 1'
#
loop_
_entity.id
_entity.type
_entity.pdbx_description
1 polymer ?
#
loop_
_entity_poly.entity_id
_entity_poly.type
_entity_poly.pdbx_seq_one_letter_code
_entity_poly.pdbx_strand_id
1 'polypeptide(L)'
;MIRFLTLLLFIQSILLGCSICSITTPRTDISINITADKTLIKDAHFKWTFSKEFTEELLRLYDTNLDLTFSKQELEPIEESLLTYIEPLNYLTFLSYSNKIEEHSRIINIKSHKISFVNNILSFEYVAKLNYKIIDKNKLYIRLYDDYGYFSIFFDELKQSFTIPYNVRKDFKEDNITYTIDAPSLVNEKRPAITNEDEIEIKKQSDEIVEEKELTITQSFKEENLIKVKDTNKEEKTLDKFVQKIKEYLLAVEKGEDKYAMVFLLFASFVYGMIHALGPGHGKALAFSYFSSRKSSYTQAFTISFFTAFIHIVGALILVSISIFIIEGIFSSFLDDSISYITKTSAVLIMLLSLFILYRKLKNKSCACCACNIPESKNQMFTVPKEKSNFVLKNPQAVHTSANNKKENLFFVLTAGLIPCPGTVVLFVYAFILETYLSVFLASIFISLGMGIVIFASSFLGVSLHKVSAKSSKFTNFLEIASPIFMFFLGLFLLLSWETI
;
A
#
# COMPACT_ATOMS: atom_id res chain seq x y z
N MET A 1 -10.81 -39.76 -0.50
CA MET A 1 -9.93 -39.02 0.44
C MET A 1 -9.11 -37.91 -0.24
N ILE A 2 -8.27 -38.20 -1.24
CA ILE A 2 -7.43 -37.19 -1.92
C ILE A 2 -8.21 -35.98 -2.46
N ARG A 3 -9.37 -36.18 -3.10
CA ARG A 3 -10.21 -35.08 -3.61
C ARG A 3 -10.83 -34.19 -2.53
N PHE A 4 -11.05 -34.74 -1.33
CA PHE A 4 -11.63 -34.00 -0.20
C PHE A 4 -10.54 -33.26 0.58
N LEU A 5 -9.34 -33.86 0.67
CA LEU A 5 -8.16 -33.25 1.25
C LEU A 5 -7.66 -32.06 0.41
N THR A 6 -7.65 -32.18 -0.91
CA THR A 6 -7.31 -31.06 -1.81
C THR A 6 -8.34 -29.93 -1.74
N LEU A 7 -9.63 -30.25 -1.58
CA LEU A 7 -10.69 -29.27 -1.40
C LEU A 7 -10.57 -28.55 -0.04
N LEU A 8 -10.25 -29.30 1.03
CA LEU A 8 -10.06 -28.76 2.38
C LEU A 8 -8.82 -27.86 2.48
N LEU A 9 -7.69 -28.26 1.89
CA LEU A 9 -6.46 -27.46 1.82
C LEU A 9 -6.68 -26.16 1.00
N PHE A 10 -7.45 -26.21 -0.08
CA PHE A 10 -7.82 -25.02 -0.85
C PHE A 10 -8.78 -24.10 -0.07
N ILE A 11 -9.74 -24.64 0.67
CA ILE A 11 -10.66 -23.86 1.53
C ILE A 11 -9.89 -23.13 2.64
N GLN A 12 -8.84 -23.75 3.21
CA GLN A 12 -8.00 -23.11 4.21
C GLN A 12 -7.17 -21.96 3.63
N SER A 13 -6.66 -22.09 2.40
CA SER A 13 -5.99 -21.00 1.67
C SER A 13 -6.93 -19.86 1.22
N ILE A 14 -8.24 -20.09 1.24
CA ILE A 14 -9.27 -19.09 0.93
C ILE A 14 -9.66 -18.26 2.16
N LEU A 15 -9.52 -18.82 3.37
CA LEU A 15 -10.02 -18.24 4.62
C LEU A 15 -8.98 -17.46 5.44
N LEU A 16 -7.71 -17.45 5.03
CA LEU A 16 -6.60 -16.82 5.75
C LEU A 16 -5.77 -15.89 4.85
N GLY A 17 -6.41 -14.88 4.25
CA GLY A 17 -5.75 -13.61 3.90
C GLY A 17 -6.16 -12.62 4.98
N CYS A 18 -5.30 -11.83 5.62
CA CYS A 18 -4.28 -10.98 5.04
C CYS A 18 -3.26 -10.62 6.12
N SER A 19 -1.96 -10.62 5.78
CA SER A 19 -0.95 -9.76 6.43
C SER A 19 -0.25 -8.83 5.44
N ILE A 20 -0.56 -8.90 4.14
CA ILE A 20 0.33 -8.38 3.07
C ILE A 20 -0.17 -7.05 2.46
N CYS A 21 -1.16 -6.37 3.06
CA CYS A 21 -1.57 -5.02 2.63
C CYS A 21 -1.36 -3.97 3.74
N SER A 22 -0.35 -4.19 4.57
CA SER A 22 0.02 -3.36 5.71
C SER A 22 1.28 -2.58 5.38
N ILE A 23 1.18 -1.56 4.53
CA ILE A 23 2.15 -0.46 4.60
C ILE A 23 1.59 0.46 5.69
N THR A 24 1.95 0.15 6.93
CA THR A 24 1.65 0.98 8.08
C THR A 24 2.48 2.25 8.01
N THR A 25 1.88 3.39 8.38
CA THR A 25 2.62 4.64 8.62
C THR A 25 3.90 4.34 9.41
N PRO A 26 5.10 4.64 8.87
CA PRO A 26 6.35 4.31 9.53
C PRO A 26 6.45 5.01 10.89
N ARG A 27 6.85 4.23 11.90
CA ARG A 27 7.27 4.77 13.18
C ARG A 27 8.61 5.50 13.00
N THR A 28 8.67 6.72 13.49
CA THR A 28 9.87 7.58 13.43
C THR A 28 10.18 8.12 14.81
N ASP A 29 11.33 7.73 15.37
CA ASP A 29 11.79 8.20 16.67
C ASP A 29 12.71 9.43 16.49
N ILE A 30 12.40 10.52 17.20
CA ILE A 30 13.06 11.82 17.11
C ILE A 30 13.98 12.03 18.31
N SER A 31 15.22 12.42 18.04
CA SER A 31 16.18 12.92 19.03
C SER A 31 16.55 14.36 18.73
N ILE A 32 16.53 15.23 19.74
CA ILE A 32 16.89 16.64 19.62
C ILE A 32 18.02 16.98 20.58
N ASN A 33 19.10 17.54 20.03
CA ASN A 33 20.22 18.07 20.80
C ASN A 33 20.36 19.57 20.56
N ILE A 34 20.09 20.37 21.60
CA ILE A 34 20.13 21.83 21.53
C ILE A 34 21.40 22.35 22.16
N THR A 35 22.07 23.27 21.47
CA THR A 35 23.29 23.92 21.95
C THR A 35 23.05 25.41 22.17
N ALA A 36 23.55 25.92 23.29
CA ALA A 36 23.48 27.33 23.64
C ALA A 36 24.81 27.80 24.24
N ASP A 37 25.11 29.09 24.07
CA ASP A 37 26.16 29.76 24.82
C ASP A 37 25.58 30.52 26.02
N LYS A 38 26.29 31.53 26.53
CA LYS A 38 25.85 32.34 27.66
C LYS A 38 24.72 33.31 27.32
N THR A 39 24.50 33.63 26.05
CA THR A 39 23.57 34.71 25.63
C THR A 39 22.56 34.26 24.58
N LEU A 40 22.88 33.24 23.78
CA LEU A 40 22.11 32.77 22.64
C LEU A 40 21.95 31.26 22.66
N ILE A 41 20.73 30.80 22.37
CA ILE A 41 20.45 29.45 21.90
C ILE A 41 20.87 29.41 20.43
N LYS A 42 21.87 28.61 20.10
CA LYS A 42 22.52 28.61 18.78
C LYS A 42 21.77 27.72 17.81
N ASP A 43 21.98 26.41 17.95
CA ASP A 43 21.58 25.41 16.98
C ASP A 43 20.84 24.28 17.69
N ALA A 44 19.83 23.73 17.02
CA ALA A 44 19.16 22.49 17.41
C ALA A 44 19.42 21.42 16.34
N HIS A 45 20.02 20.32 16.76
CA HIS A 45 20.29 19.15 15.93
C HIS A 45 19.15 18.16 16.09
N PHE A 46 18.45 17.88 15.00
CA PHE A 46 17.38 16.90 14.93
C PHE A 46 17.89 15.64 14.27
N LYS A 47 17.55 14.49 14.83
CA LYS A 47 17.80 13.17 14.25
C LYS A 47 16.52 12.37 14.23
N TRP A 48 16.06 12.04 13.03
CA TRP A 48 14.94 11.16 12.76
C TRP A 48 15.50 9.77 12.55
N THR A 49 15.04 8.80 13.34
CA THR A 49 15.42 7.39 13.24
C THR A 49 14.20 6.62 12.79
N PHE A 50 14.27 6.01 11.61
CA PHE A 50 13.14 5.29 11.05
C PHE A 50 13.08 3.84 11.58
N SER A 51 11.91 3.23 11.56
CA SER A 51 11.77 1.82 11.91
C SER A 51 12.56 0.92 10.95
N LYS A 52 12.93 -0.26 11.46
CA LYS A 52 13.70 -1.23 10.68
C LYS A 52 12.88 -1.75 9.49
N GLU A 53 11.59 -1.96 9.69
CA GLU A 53 10.67 -2.46 8.67
C GLU A 53 10.56 -1.48 7.50
N PHE A 54 10.44 -0.19 7.79
CA PHE A 54 10.43 0.86 6.77
C PHE A 54 11.77 0.94 6.03
N THR A 55 12.88 0.82 6.77
CA THR A 55 14.22 0.81 6.18
C THR A 55 14.40 -0.38 5.22
N GLU A 56 13.95 -1.57 5.61
CA GLU A 56 13.99 -2.78 4.77
C GLU A 56 13.11 -2.63 3.51
N GLU A 57 11.97 -1.96 3.62
CA GLU A 57 11.11 -1.67 2.46
C GLU A 57 11.72 -0.65 1.51
N LEU A 58 12.36 0.40 2.02
CA LEU A 58 13.12 1.34 1.19
C LEU A 58 14.31 0.65 0.50
N LEU A 59 15.02 -0.25 1.18
CA LEU A 59 16.08 -1.06 0.55
C LEU A 59 15.49 -1.90 -0.59
N ARG A 60 14.30 -2.49 -0.40
CA ARG A 60 13.63 -3.22 -1.49
C ARG A 60 13.28 -2.31 -2.67
N LEU A 61 13.09 -1.02 -2.49
CA LEU A 61 12.72 -0.13 -3.59
C LEU A 61 13.92 0.46 -4.30
N TYR A 62 14.93 0.89 -3.54
CA TYR A 62 16.02 1.74 -4.02
C TYR A 62 17.39 1.03 -4.10
N ASP A 63 17.56 -0.19 -3.57
CA ASP A 63 18.79 -0.99 -3.75
C ASP A 63 18.89 -1.50 -5.19
N THR A 64 19.48 -0.68 -6.07
CA THR A 64 19.64 -0.93 -7.49
C THR A 64 20.74 -1.93 -7.78
N ASN A 65 21.79 -1.97 -6.97
CA ASN A 65 22.95 -2.81 -7.19
C ASN A 65 22.86 -4.18 -6.47
N LEU A 66 21.83 -4.37 -5.63
CA LEU A 66 21.49 -5.56 -4.87
C LEU A 66 22.54 -5.97 -3.83
N ASP A 67 23.26 -5.00 -3.27
CA ASP A 67 24.28 -5.23 -2.24
C ASP A 67 23.74 -5.18 -0.79
N LEU A 68 22.42 -4.96 -0.63
CA LEU A 68 21.71 -4.85 0.63
C LEU A 68 22.16 -3.68 1.51
N THR A 69 22.74 -2.65 0.92
CA THR A 69 23.02 -1.36 1.56
C THR A 69 22.52 -0.22 0.65
N PHE A 70 22.61 1.03 1.13
CA PHE A 70 22.42 2.19 0.28
C PHE A 70 23.75 2.82 -0.09
N SER A 71 24.01 2.94 -1.38
CA SER A 71 25.04 3.79 -1.93
C SER A 71 24.61 5.27 -1.90
N LYS A 72 25.54 6.19 -2.13
CA LYS A 72 25.24 7.63 -2.17
C LYS A 72 24.17 7.98 -3.22
N GLN A 73 24.22 7.31 -4.38
CA GLN A 73 23.30 7.52 -5.49
C GLN A 73 21.88 7.02 -5.17
N GLU A 74 21.75 6.03 -4.27
CA GLU A 74 20.46 5.48 -3.86
C GLU A 74 19.85 6.25 -2.68
N LEU A 75 20.69 6.88 -1.84
CA LEU A 75 20.24 7.76 -0.75
C LEU A 75 19.71 9.10 -1.24
N GLU A 76 20.31 9.67 -2.29
CA GLU A 76 19.96 10.99 -2.84
C GLU A 76 18.47 11.13 -3.20
N PRO A 77 17.84 10.23 -3.98
CA PRO A 77 16.41 10.33 -4.29
C PRO A 77 15.50 10.11 -3.06
N ILE A 78 15.94 9.34 -2.07
CA ILE A 78 15.19 9.14 -0.82
C ILE A 78 15.20 10.44 0.00
N GLU A 79 16.36 11.09 0.09
CA GLU A 79 16.53 12.37 0.78
C GLU A 79 15.71 13.48 0.09
N GLU A 80 15.80 13.59 -1.24
CA GLU A 80 15.04 14.57 -2.02
C GLU A 80 13.52 14.38 -1.86
N SER A 81 13.05 13.13 -1.90
CA SER A 81 11.63 12.80 -1.68
C SER A 81 11.17 13.19 -0.28
N LEU A 82 12.00 12.95 0.75
CA LEU A 82 11.70 13.35 2.12
C LEU A 82 11.64 14.87 2.26
N LEU A 83 12.63 15.59 1.72
CA LEU A 83 12.73 17.05 1.77
C LEU A 83 11.56 17.73 1.07
N THR A 84 11.18 17.25 -0.12
CA THR A 84 10.05 17.81 -0.88
C THR A 84 8.75 17.80 -0.07
N TYR A 85 8.59 16.81 0.81
CA TYR A 85 7.45 16.71 1.70
C TYR A 85 7.59 17.56 2.98
N ILE A 86 8.72 17.48 3.69
CA ILE A 86 8.84 18.11 5.02
C ILE A 86 9.20 19.60 4.96
N GLU A 87 9.91 20.06 3.93
CA GLU A 87 10.37 21.46 3.84
C GLU A 87 9.23 22.47 3.78
N PRO A 88 8.20 22.32 2.91
CA PRO A 88 7.07 23.24 2.86
C PRO A 88 6.26 23.27 4.16
N LEU A 89 6.36 22.20 4.96
CA LEU A 89 5.67 22.01 6.24
C LEU A 89 6.55 22.38 7.44
N ASN A 90 7.59 23.20 7.24
CA ASN A 90 8.52 23.64 8.29
C ASN A 90 9.14 22.45 9.06
N TYR A 91 9.52 21.41 8.34
CA TYR A 91 10.09 20.16 8.87
C TYR A 91 9.17 19.46 9.88
N LEU A 92 7.85 19.57 9.66
CA LEU A 92 6.80 19.09 10.57
C LEU A 92 6.94 19.61 12.00
N THR A 93 7.65 20.72 12.18
CA THR A 93 8.04 21.24 13.49
C THR A 93 7.30 22.54 13.78
N PHE A 94 6.57 22.54 14.88
CA PHE A 94 6.06 23.74 15.51
C PHE A 94 7.05 24.20 16.58
N LEU A 95 7.57 25.40 16.39
CA LEU A 95 8.60 25.99 17.25
C LEU A 95 8.11 27.31 17.84
N SER A 96 8.18 27.45 19.16
CA SER A 96 7.88 28.70 19.84
C SER A 96 8.91 29.00 20.92
N TYR A 97 9.26 30.29 21.07
CA TYR A 97 10.19 30.74 22.10
C TYR A 97 9.73 32.05 22.74
N SER A 98 8.97 31.92 23.82
CA SER A 98 8.45 33.07 24.57
C SER A 98 8.06 32.67 26.01
N ASN A 99 7.55 33.60 26.83
CA ASN A 99 7.04 33.28 28.16
C ASN A 99 5.74 32.42 28.13
N LYS A 100 5.04 32.42 26.99
CA LYS A 100 3.88 31.60 26.67
C LYS A 100 4.10 30.88 25.34
N ILE A 101 3.35 29.83 25.07
CA ILE A 101 3.37 29.18 23.75
C ILE A 101 2.68 30.14 22.77
N GLU A 102 3.36 30.50 21.69
CA GLU A 102 2.84 31.38 20.62
C GLU A 102 1.75 30.66 19.82
N GLU A 103 0.85 31.40 19.15
CA GLU A 103 -0.21 30.81 18.31
C GLU A 103 0.32 30.32 16.95
N HIS A 104 1.41 30.90 16.47
CA HIS A 104 2.03 30.57 15.20
C HIS A 104 3.45 30.05 15.40
N SER A 105 3.83 29.05 14.62
CA SER A 105 5.17 28.50 14.62
C SER A 105 6.16 29.51 14.05
N ARG A 106 7.37 29.55 14.62
CA ARG A 106 8.52 30.21 14.03
C ARG A 106 9.07 29.35 12.89
N ILE A 107 9.42 30.00 11.78
CA ILE A 107 10.07 29.35 10.64
C ILE A 107 11.47 28.92 11.06
N ILE A 108 11.82 27.68 10.72
CA ILE A 108 13.12 27.10 11.02
C ILE A 108 14.05 27.33 9.83
N ASN A 109 15.23 27.89 10.09
CA ASN A 109 16.28 28.03 9.08
C ASN A 109 17.25 26.87 9.20
N ILE A 110 17.40 26.09 8.13
CA ILE A 110 18.19 24.86 8.11
C ILE A 110 19.60 25.18 7.59
N LYS A 111 20.60 24.82 8.39
CA LYS A 111 22.02 25.02 8.06
C LYS A 111 22.55 23.88 7.18
N SER A 112 22.13 22.65 7.47
CA SER A 112 22.56 21.44 6.79
C SER A 112 21.60 20.30 7.11
N HIS A 113 21.46 19.37 6.19
CA HIS A 113 20.82 18.07 6.39
C HIS A 113 21.72 16.96 5.82
N LYS A 114 21.47 15.73 6.25
CA LYS A 114 22.05 14.53 5.65
C LYS A 114 21.16 13.34 5.96
N ILE A 115 21.02 12.43 5.00
CA ILE A 115 20.53 11.09 5.24
C ILE A 115 21.71 10.13 5.45
N SER A 116 21.53 9.12 6.30
CA SER A 116 22.55 8.13 6.62
C SER A 116 21.93 6.77 6.88
N PHE A 117 22.66 5.72 6.55
CA PHE A 117 22.26 4.34 6.82
C PHE A 117 23.35 3.69 7.66
N VAL A 118 23.04 3.42 8.93
CA VAL A 118 24.00 2.88 9.91
C VAL A 118 23.32 1.76 10.70
N ASN A 119 24.00 0.63 10.86
CA ASN A 119 23.48 -0.55 11.58
C ASN A 119 22.10 -1.03 11.06
N ASN A 120 21.91 -1.01 9.73
CA ASN A 120 20.66 -1.38 9.06
C ASN A 120 19.45 -0.49 9.40
N ILE A 121 19.69 0.73 9.88
CA ILE A 121 18.66 1.70 10.19
C ILE A 121 18.93 2.98 9.42
N LEU A 122 17.92 3.44 8.69
CA LEU A 122 17.95 4.74 8.02
C LEU A 122 17.75 5.86 9.06
N SER A 123 18.53 6.92 8.94
CA SER A 123 18.42 8.10 9.79
C SER A 123 18.58 9.37 8.97
N PHE A 124 17.71 10.34 9.23
CA PHE A 124 17.80 11.68 8.64
C PHE A 124 18.16 12.69 9.72
N GLU A 125 19.22 13.46 9.50
CA GLU A 125 19.75 14.42 10.47
C GLU A 125 19.74 15.83 9.85
N TYR A 126 19.24 16.83 10.58
CA TYR A 126 19.32 18.23 10.16
C TYR A 126 19.65 19.16 11.32
N VAL A 127 20.21 20.32 10.97
CA VAL A 127 20.62 21.36 11.93
C VAL A 127 19.81 22.61 11.70
N ALA A 128 18.98 22.96 12.68
CA ALA A 128 18.17 24.16 12.72
C ALA A 128 18.91 25.29 13.44
N LYS A 129 19.08 26.44 12.77
CA LYS A 129 19.64 27.65 13.35
C LYS A 129 18.54 28.39 14.11
N LEU A 130 18.69 28.50 15.44
CA LEU A 130 17.72 29.15 16.32
C LEU A 130 18.07 30.62 16.55
N ASN A 131 19.31 30.91 16.94
CA ASN A 131 19.78 32.27 17.28
C ASN A 131 18.86 33.03 18.27
N TYR A 132 18.25 32.34 19.23
CA TYR A 132 17.34 32.97 20.18
C TYR A 132 18.07 33.52 21.40
N LYS A 133 17.85 34.79 21.71
CA LYS A 133 18.41 35.41 22.92
C LYS A 133 17.86 34.74 24.18
N ILE A 134 18.75 34.32 25.07
CA ILE A 134 18.37 33.69 26.34
C ILE A 134 17.72 34.75 27.23
N ILE A 135 16.46 34.49 27.62
CA ILE A 135 15.68 35.37 28.49
C ILE A 135 15.18 34.50 29.65
N ASP A 136 15.29 35.02 30.87
CA ASP A 136 14.84 34.31 32.07
C ASP A 136 13.35 33.96 31.98
N LYS A 137 13.00 32.72 32.35
CA LYS A 137 11.65 32.14 32.32
C LYS A 137 11.03 31.95 30.94
N ASN A 138 11.74 32.23 29.85
CA ASN A 138 11.23 31.87 28.53
C ASN A 138 11.19 30.35 28.37
N LYS A 139 10.20 29.91 27.58
CA LYS A 139 9.95 28.52 27.25
C LYS A 139 10.30 28.31 25.78
N LEU A 140 11.21 27.38 25.52
CA LEU A 140 11.43 26.82 24.19
C LEU A 140 10.50 25.62 24.03
N TYR A 141 9.45 25.79 23.24
CA TYR A 141 8.45 24.77 22.93
C TYR A 141 8.71 24.21 21.54
N ILE A 142 8.85 22.90 21.45
CA ILE A 142 9.06 22.17 20.20
C ILE A 142 8.02 21.05 20.15
N ARG A 143 7.21 21.04 19.10
CA ARG A 143 6.26 19.96 18.81
C ARG A 143 6.51 19.47 17.40
N LEU A 144 6.60 18.15 17.20
CA LEU A 144 6.65 17.56 15.88
C LEU A 144 5.39 16.75 15.65
N TYR A 145 4.69 17.02 14.55
CA TYR A 145 3.45 16.32 14.22
C TYR A 145 3.23 16.32 12.70
N ASP A 146 2.67 15.22 12.21
CA ASP A 146 2.35 15.03 10.81
C ASP A 146 0.82 15.05 10.63
N ASP A 147 0.29 16.13 10.05
CA ASP A 147 -1.16 16.26 9.75
C ASP A 147 -1.63 15.33 8.63
N TYR A 148 -0.73 14.88 7.76
CA TYR A 148 -1.04 14.02 6.62
C TYR A 148 -0.86 12.53 6.94
N GLY A 149 -0.19 12.20 8.05
CA GLY A 149 -0.09 10.85 8.59
C GLY A 149 0.92 9.94 7.86
N TYR A 150 1.96 10.52 7.25
CA TYR A 150 3.05 9.76 6.62
C TYR A 150 4.11 9.30 7.61
N PHE A 151 4.22 9.94 8.77
CA PHE A 151 5.10 9.51 9.85
C PHE A 151 4.38 9.49 11.20
N SER A 152 4.52 8.38 11.91
CA SER A 152 4.12 8.29 13.31
C SER A 152 5.30 8.72 14.17
N ILE A 153 5.30 9.99 14.56
CA ILE A 153 6.42 10.67 15.23
C ILE A 153 6.37 10.44 16.74
N PHE A 154 7.48 9.97 17.30
CA PHE A 154 7.67 9.80 18.73
C PHE A 154 8.98 10.43 19.19
N PHE A 155 9.01 11.07 20.34
CA PHE A 155 10.26 11.57 20.89
C PHE A 155 10.94 10.50 21.75
N ASP A 156 12.24 10.28 21.54
CA ASP A 156 13.04 9.40 22.41
C ASP A 156 13.43 10.18 23.67
N GLU A 157 12.76 9.93 24.79
CA GLU A 157 12.93 10.70 26.03
C GLU A 157 14.39 10.74 26.51
N LEU A 158 15.13 9.64 26.34
CA LEU A 158 16.49 9.46 26.82
C LEU A 158 17.55 10.13 25.94
N LYS A 159 17.22 10.39 24.66
CA LYS A 159 18.15 10.99 23.69
C LYS A 159 17.92 12.48 23.45
N GLN A 160 17.11 13.15 24.29
CA GLN A 160 16.97 14.60 24.24
C GLN A 160 18.03 15.27 25.12
N SER A 161 18.81 16.18 24.55
CA SER A 161 19.77 16.98 25.31
C SER A 161 19.61 18.48 25.05
N PHE A 162 19.85 19.27 26.10
CA PHE A 162 19.94 20.72 25.99
C PHE A 162 21.17 21.19 26.76
N THR A 163 22.24 21.48 26.04
CA THR A 163 23.50 21.97 26.59
C THR A 163 23.47 23.49 26.67
N ILE A 164 23.30 24.02 27.88
CA ILE A 164 23.20 25.45 28.19
C ILE A 164 23.82 25.73 29.56
N PRO A 165 24.50 26.87 29.78
CA PRO A 165 25.14 27.20 31.06
C PRO A 165 24.16 27.63 32.17
N TYR A 166 22.87 27.32 32.03
CA TYR A 166 21.79 27.69 32.94
C TYR A 166 20.97 26.46 33.33
N ASN A 167 20.19 26.57 34.41
CA ASN A 167 19.30 25.48 34.79
C ASN A 167 18.10 25.45 33.84
N VAL A 168 17.68 24.25 33.45
CA VAL A 168 16.55 24.04 32.53
C VAL A 168 15.60 23.01 33.11
N ARG A 169 14.32 23.35 33.13
CA ARG A 169 13.25 22.39 33.39
C ARG A 169 12.72 21.87 32.07
N LYS A 170 12.79 20.55 31.88
CA LYS A 170 12.23 19.81 30.75
C LYS A 170 10.85 19.29 31.15
N ASP A 171 9.83 19.68 30.39
CA ASP A 171 8.49 19.07 30.41
C ASP A 171 8.31 18.29 29.11
N PHE A 172 7.86 17.05 29.22
CA PHE A 172 7.81 16.10 28.13
C PHE A 172 6.41 15.52 28.01
N LYS A 173 5.88 15.52 26.78
CA LYS A 173 4.64 14.85 26.38
C LYS A 173 4.93 14.03 25.12
N GLU A 174 4.00 13.16 24.73
CA GLU A 174 4.18 12.23 23.60
C GLU A 174 4.66 12.92 22.30
N ASP A 175 4.13 14.12 21.99
CA ASP A 175 4.36 14.84 20.73
C ASP A 175 5.09 16.17 20.89
N ASN A 176 5.41 16.58 22.12
CA ASN A 176 6.04 17.87 22.38
C ASN A 176 7.00 17.86 23.57
N ILE A 177 7.98 18.76 23.49
CA ILE A 177 8.95 19.02 24.53
C ILE A 177 9.00 20.53 24.82
N THR A 178 8.98 20.87 26.10
CA THR A 178 9.11 22.25 26.56
C THR A 178 10.32 22.38 27.47
N TYR A 179 11.23 23.27 27.12
CA TYR A 179 12.36 23.65 27.96
C TYR A 179 12.11 25.03 28.56
N THR A 180 11.95 25.10 29.88
CA THR A 180 11.86 26.36 30.61
C THR A 180 13.25 26.73 31.12
N ILE A 181 13.79 27.85 30.67
CA ILE A 181 15.15 28.29 31.01
C ILE A 181 15.09 29.19 32.25
N ASP A 182 15.85 28.83 33.28
CA ASP A 182 16.01 29.59 34.51
C ASP A 182 17.40 30.27 34.49
N ALA A 183 17.46 31.52 34.02
CA ALA A 183 18.67 32.32 33.80
C ALA A 183 18.64 33.67 34.55
N PRO A 184 18.58 33.67 35.89
CA PRO A 184 18.38 34.88 36.71
C PRO A 184 19.52 35.91 36.59
N SER A 185 20.70 35.50 36.14
CA SER A 185 21.86 36.41 35.95
C SER A 185 21.72 37.35 34.74
N LEU A 186 20.75 37.11 33.84
CA LEU A 186 20.55 37.89 32.61
C LEU A 186 19.44 38.95 32.73
N VAL A 187 18.88 39.17 33.93
CA VAL A 187 17.68 39.99 34.19
C VAL A 187 17.85 41.50 33.93
N ASN A 188 19.02 41.98 33.50
CA ASN A 188 19.33 43.41 33.38
C ASN A 188 19.10 44.06 32.00
N GLU A 189 18.58 43.37 30.99
CA GLU A 189 18.19 44.03 29.74
C GLU A 189 16.68 44.19 29.63
N LYS A 190 16.22 45.43 29.86
CA LYS A 190 14.83 45.85 29.66
C LYS A 190 14.38 45.50 28.24
N ARG A 191 13.25 44.80 28.17
CA ARG A 191 12.38 44.55 27.01
C ARG A 191 12.22 45.81 26.15
N PRO A 192 12.58 45.83 24.86
CA PRO A 192 12.02 46.80 23.93
C PRO A 192 10.57 46.39 23.66
N ALA A 193 9.66 47.35 23.80
CA ALA A 193 8.30 47.22 23.32
C ALA A 193 8.33 47.10 21.80
N ILE A 194 7.48 46.25 21.25
CA ILE A 194 7.23 46.13 19.81
C ILE A 194 6.63 47.47 19.36
N THR A 195 7.36 48.21 18.53
CA THR A 195 6.79 49.23 17.65
C THR A 195 7.13 48.84 16.23
N ASN A 196 6.09 48.77 15.41
CA ASN A 196 6.18 48.55 13.97
C ASN A 196 6.93 49.72 13.35
N GLU A 197 8.11 49.48 12.79
CA GLU A 197 8.73 50.25 11.71
C GLU A 197 10.06 49.58 11.33
N ASP A 198 10.45 49.73 10.06
CA ASP A 198 11.68 49.27 9.41
C ASP A 198 11.67 47.87 8.78
N GLU A 199 10.77 47.74 7.80
CA GLU A 199 11.15 47.16 6.50
C GLU A 199 12.27 47.99 5.84
N ILE A 200 13.17 47.31 5.13
CA ILE A 200 14.15 47.82 4.14
C ILE A 200 15.43 48.46 4.71
N GLU A 201 16.53 47.70 4.72
CA GLU A 201 17.65 48.05 3.83
C GLU A 201 18.55 46.86 3.50
N ILE A 202 19.00 46.89 2.25
CA ILE A 202 19.66 45.87 1.47
C ILE A 202 21.15 46.22 1.37
N LYS A 203 21.98 45.18 1.22
CA LYS A 203 23.30 45.11 0.54
C LYS A 203 24.59 45.38 1.34
N LYS A 204 25.48 44.39 1.14
CA LYS A 204 26.95 44.35 1.30
C LYS A 204 27.37 44.12 2.76
N GLN A 205 28.14 43.08 3.06
CA GLN A 205 29.47 42.87 2.52
C GLN A 205 29.92 41.40 2.63
N SER A 206 30.69 41.03 1.62
CA SER A 206 31.23 39.75 1.21
C SER A 206 32.43 39.28 2.05
N ASP A 207 32.60 37.95 2.01
CA ASP A 207 33.84 37.15 2.01
C ASP A 207 34.84 37.29 3.16
N GLU A 208 35.00 36.22 3.93
CA GLU A 208 36.32 35.59 4.09
C GLU A 208 36.21 34.13 4.61
N ILE A 209 37.02 33.29 3.96
CA ILE A 209 37.18 31.84 4.08
C ILE A 209 38.18 31.55 5.21
N VAL A 210 37.88 30.62 6.15
CA VAL A 210 38.93 29.81 6.81
C VAL A 210 38.40 28.42 7.24
N GLU A 211 39.03 27.43 6.60
CA GLU A 211 39.33 26.02 6.95
C GLU A 211 38.70 25.31 8.16
N GLU A 212 38.05 24.21 7.80
CA GLU A 212 38.04 22.86 8.38
C GLU A 212 39.10 22.53 9.46
N LYS A 213 38.63 21.98 10.59
CA LYS A 213 39.44 21.02 11.36
C LYS A 213 38.58 19.92 11.97
N GLU A 214 38.70 18.78 11.31
CA GLU A 214 38.31 17.44 11.70
C GLU A 214 38.77 17.12 13.13
N LEU A 215 37.86 16.61 13.98
CA LEU A 215 38.25 15.96 15.23
C LEU A 215 37.56 14.60 15.36
N THR A 216 38.38 13.58 15.09
CA THR A 216 38.16 12.17 15.33
C THR A 216 37.96 11.90 16.83
N ILE A 217 36.82 11.31 17.22
CA ILE A 217 36.74 10.52 18.46
C ILE A 217 36.02 9.21 18.15
N THR A 218 36.85 8.22 17.88
CA THR A 218 36.56 6.79 17.99
C THR A 218 36.41 6.44 19.48
N GLN A 219 35.30 5.83 19.91
CA GLN A 219 35.29 4.77 20.93
C GLN A 219 33.89 4.16 21.15
N SER A 220 33.75 2.94 20.61
CA SER A 220 33.13 1.74 21.21
C SER A 220 31.98 1.90 22.21
N PHE A 221 30.78 1.37 21.89
CA PHE A 221 29.98 0.64 22.88
C PHE A 221 29.21 -0.54 22.27
N LYS A 222 29.35 -1.65 22.98
CA LYS A 222 28.95 -3.05 22.74
C LYS A 222 27.50 -3.27 22.30
N GLU A 223 27.38 -4.22 21.37
CA GLU A 223 26.25 -5.14 21.21
C GLU A 223 25.89 -5.79 22.55
N GLU A 224 24.60 -5.75 22.90
CA GLU A 224 23.86 -6.85 23.54
C GLU A 224 22.42 -6.39 23.82
N ASN A 225 21.47 -6.82 22.98
CA ASN A 225 20.16 -7.37 23.37
C ASN A 225 19.24 -7.51 22.14
N LEU A 226 19.46 -8.59 21.38
CA LEU A 226 18.48 -9.14 20.45
C LEU A 226 17.37 -9.82 21.25
N ILE A 227 16.25 -9.13 21.45
CA ILE A 227 15.01 -9.77 21.91
C ILE A 227 14.42 -10.52 20.71
N LYS A 228 14.41 -11.85 20.83
CA LYS A 228 13.79 -12.82 19.92
C LYS A 228 12.31 -12.50 19.72
N VAL A 229 11.96 -11.92 18.58
CA VAL A 229 10.59 -11.98 18.04
C VAL A 229 10.50 -13.20 17.13
N LYS A 230 9.51 -14.05 17.40
CA LYS A 230 9.25 -15.33 16.75
C LYS A 230 9.00 -15.15 15.25
N ASP A 231 9.74 -15.92 14.45
CA ASP A 231 9.48 -16.23 13.03
C ASP A 231 8.01 -16.64 12.81
N THR A 232 7.22 -15.77 12.19
CA THR A 232 5.90 -16.13 11.63
C THR A 232 5.93 -16.46 10.14
N ASN A 233 6.99 -16.18 9.39
CA ASN A 233 6.82 -16.00 7.93
C ASN A 233 7.74 -16.87 7.05
N LYS A 234 7.36 -18.15 6.90
CA LYS A 234 7.98 -19.04 5.90
C LYS A 234 7.51 -18.73 4.47
N GLU A 235 6.29 -18.23 4.30
CA GLU A 235 5.70 -17.89 2.99
C GLU A 235 6.23 -16.54 2.46
N GLU A 236 6.35 -15.49 3.29
CA GLU A 236 6.93 -14.20 2.88
C GLU A 236 8.37 -14.37 2.39
N LYS A 237 9.17 -15.17 3.10
CA LYS A 237 10.56 -15.48 2.73
C LYS A 237 10.69 -16.19 1.37
N THR A 238 9.62 -16.76 0.82
CA THR A 238 9.63 -17.38 -0.52
C THR A 238 9.29 -16.38 -1.62
N LEU A 239 8.30 -15.50 -1.41
CA LEU A 239 7.94 -14.49 -2.40
C LEU A 239 9.06 -13.45 -2.56
N ASP A 240 9.67 -13.04 -1.46
CA ASP A 240 10.78 -12.08 -1.42
C ASP A 240 11.99 -12.57 -2.25
N LYS A 241 12.31 -13.87 -2.15
CA LYS A 241 13.38 -14.48 -2.95
C LYS A 241 13.09 -14.45 -4.44
N PHE A 242 11.83 -14.56 -4.84
CA PHE A 242 11.44 -14.49 -6.25
C PHE A 242 11.44 -13.05 -6.76
N VAL A 243 10.99 -12.09 -5.94
CA VAL A 243 11.11 -10.66 -6.24
C VAL A 243 12.58 -10.29 -6.44
N GLN A 244 13.46 -10.73 -5.53
CA GLN A 244 14.90 -10.49 -5.65
C GLN A 244 15.48 -11.06 -6.96
N LYS A 245 15.13 -12.31 -7.31
CA LYS A 245 15.55 -12.90 -8.59
C LYS A 245 15.07 -12.12 -9.81
N ILE A 246 13.85 -11.58 -9.77
CA ILE A 246 13.36 -10.74 -10.87
C ILE A 246 14.22 -9.48 -10.99
N LYS A 247 14.56 -8.83 -9.86
CA LYS A 247 15.46 -7.67 -9.86
C LYS A 247 16.86 -8.01 -10.38
N GLU A 248 17.43 -9.13 -9.95
CA GLU A 248 18.72 -9.63 -10.45
C GLU A 248 18.71 -9.75 -11.99
N TYR A 249 17.65 -10.34 -12.56
CA TYR A 249 17.52 -10.43 -14.01
C TYR A 249 17.22 -9.10 -14.70
N LEU A 250 16.48 -8.19 -14.06
CA LEU A 250 16.28 -6.83 -14.59
C LEU A 250 17.61 -6.08 -14.68
N LEU A 251 18.42 -6.15 -13.63
CA LEU A 251 19.75 -5.55 -13.59
C LEU A 251 20.68 -6.20 -14.63
N ALA A 252 20.63 -7.52 -14.81
CA ALA A 252 21.40 -8.20 -15.85
C ALA A 252 20.98 -7.80 -17.27
N VAL A 253 19.69 -7.52 -17.50
CA VAL A 253 19.17 -7.00 -18.77
C VAL A 253 19.63 -5.55 -19.00
N GLU A 254 19.61 -4.72 -17.97
CA GLU A 254 20.08 -3.32 -18.02
C GLU A 254 21.56 -3.25 -18.39
N LYS A 255 22.41 -4.00 -17.69
CA LYS A 255 23.86 -4.05 -17.95
C LYS A 255 24.24 -4.66 -19.31
N GLY A 256 23.32 -5.40 -19.94
CA GLY A 256 23.55 -6.06 -21.22
C GLY A 256 24.60 -7.19 -21.21
N GLU A 257 24.98 -7.68 -20.03
CA GLU A 257 26.06 -8.66 -19.85
C GLU A 257 25.64 -10.09 -20.24
N ASP A 258 24.36 -10.44 -20.07
CA ASP A 258 23.83 -11.78 -20.39
C ASP A 258 22.74 -11.74 -21.46
N LYS A 259 23.02 -12.39 -22.60
CA LYS A 259 22.09 -12.52 -23.74
C LYS A 259 20.82 -13.29 -23.40
N TYR A 260 20.83 -14.10 -22.34
CA TYR A 260 19.70 -14.90 -21.88
C TYR A 260 18.96 -14.27 -20.70
N ALA A 261 19.43 -13.14 -20.15
CA ALA A 261 18.81 -12.49 -19.00
C ALA A 261 17.33 -12.18 -19.22
N MET A 262 16.96 -11.73 -20.44
CA MET A 262 15.55 -11.49 -20.78
C MET A 262 14.72 -12.78 -20.72
N VAL A 263 15.23 -13.90 -21.21
CA VAL A 263 14.49 -15.18 -21.17
C VAL A 263 14.29 -15.64 -19.73
N PHE A 264 15.33 -15.53 -18.90
CA PHE A 264 15.25 -15.88 -17.50
C PHE A 264 14.34 -14.93 -16.71
N LEU A 265 14.35 -13.64 -17.03
CA LEU A 265 13.41 -12.65 -16.51
C LEU A 265 11.98 -13.07 -16.81
N LEU A 266 11.64 -13.32 -18.08
CA LEU A 266 10.28 -13.72 -18.48
C LEU A 266 9.83 -15.02 -17.78
N PHE A 267 10.71 -16.01 -17.69
CA PHE A 267 10.42 -17.26 -16.99
C PHE A 267 10.22 -17.05 -15.49
N ALA A 268 11.11 -16.29 -14.84
CA ALA A 268 11.02 -15.97 -13.42
C ALA A 268 9.74 -15.16 -13.12
N SER A 269 9.38 -14.20 -13.97
CA SER A 269 8.15 -13.41 -13.89
C SER A 269 6.90 -14.29 -14.03
N PHE A 270 6.90 -15.26 -14.94
CA PHE A 270 5.81 -16.24 -15.05
C PHE A 270 5.67 -17.09 -13.78
N VAL A 271 6.78 -17.61 -13.25
CA VAL A 271 6.78 -18.41 -12.02
C VAL A 271 6.35 -17.57 -10.82
N TYR A 272 6.81 -16.32 -10.73
CA TYR A 272 6.35 -15.35 -9.73
C TYR A 272 4.86 -15.14 -9.83
N GLY A 273 4.31 -14.91 -11.03
CA GLY A 273 2.87 -14.78 -11.24
C GLY A 273 2.07 -15.98 -10.73
N MET A 274 2.59 -17.21 -10.93
CA MET A 274 1.98 -18.41 -10.36
C MET A 274 2.06 -18.44 -8.83
N ILE A 275 3.25 -18.27 -8.24
CA ILE A 275 3.46 -18.35 -6.79
C ILE A 275 2.69 -17.25 -6.06
N HIS A 276 2.75 -16.03 -6.57
CA HIS A 276 2.00 -14.90 -6.08
C HIS A 276 0.50 -15.20 -6.07
N ALA A 277 -0.02 -15.72 -7.19
CA ALA A 277 -1.41 -16.09 -7.28
C ALA A 277 -1.77 -17.36 -6.48
N LEU A 278 -0.81 -18.19 -6.05
CA LEU A 278 -1.06 -19.36 -5.18
C LEU A 278 -1.23 -18.97 -3.71
N GLY A 279 -0.62 -17.88 -3.26
CA GLY A 279 -0.78 -17.35 -1.90
C GLY A 279 -2.24 -17.07 -1.53
N PRO A 280 -2.62 -16.96 -0.26
CA PRO A 280 -4.00 -16.67 0.12
C PRO A 280 -4.47 -15.35 -0.51
N GLY A 281 -5.65 -15.35 -1.14
CA GLY A 281 -6.10 -14.14 -1.85
C GLY A 281 -7.52 -14.18 -2.39
N HIS A 282 -8.18 -13.02 -2.33
CA HIS A 282 -9.60 -12.84 -2.62
C HIS A 282 -9.97 -13.15 -4.07
N GLY A 283 -9.13 -12.84 -5.06
CA GLY A 283 -9.43 -13.07 -6.48
C GLY A 283 -9.74 -14.53 -6.82
N LYS A 284 -9.04 -15.49 -6.17
CA LYS A 284 -9.30 -16.93 -6.33
C LYS A 284 -10.63 -17.33 -5.73
N ALA A 285 -10.91 -16.87 -4.52
CA ALA A 285 -12.14 -17.15 -3.79
C ALA A 285 -13.36 -16.55 -4.53
N LEU A 286 -13.23 -15.31 -5.00
CA LEU A 286 -14.23 -14.63 -5.83
C LEU A 286 -14.49 -15.38 -7.12
N ALA A 287 -13.45 -15.81 -7.84
CA ALA A 287 -13.59 -16.58 -9.06
C ALA A 287 -14.30 -17.92 -8.81
N PHE A 288 -13.88 -18.65 -7.79
CA PHE A 288 -14.54 -19.90 -7.40
C PHE A 288 -16.04 -19.69 -7.11
N SER A 289 -16.38 -18.72 -6.26
CA SER A 289 -17.76 -18.44 -5.84
C SER A 289 -18.64 -17.89 -6.98
N TYR A 290 -18.05 -17.11 -7.89
CA TYR A 290 -18.75 -16.60 -9.06
C TYR A 290 -19.11 -17.74 -10.02
N PHE A 291 -18.17 -18.64 -10.29
CA PHE A 291 -18.40 -19.77 -11.20
C PHE A 291 -19.17 -20.94 -10.56
N SER A 292 -19.16 -21.09 -9.23
CA SER A 292 -19.95 -22.09 -8.52
C SER A 292 -21.45 -21.77 -8.46
N SER A 293 -21.82 -20.49 -8.55
CA SER A 293 -23.22 -20.01 -8.54
C SER A 293 -23.80 -19.78 -9.92
N ARG A 294 -23.06 -20.05 -10.99
CA ARG A 294 -23.49 -19.75 -12.36
C ARG A 294 -23.18 -20.86 -13.33
N LYS A 295 -24.11 -21.07 -14.26
CA LYS A 295 -23.89 -21.91 -15.43
C LYS A 295 -22.89 -21.24 -16.38
N SER A 296 -21.66 -21.76 -16.42
CA SER A 296 -20.59 -21.28 -17.29
C SER A 296 -19.86 -22.44 -17.99
N SER A 297 -19.23 -22.17 -19.14
CA SER A 297 -18.34 -23.11 -19.82
C SER A 297 -16.91 -23.00 -19.28
N TYR A 298 -16.12 -24.06 -19.41
CA TYR A 298 -14.70 -24.02 -19.05
C TYR A 298 -13.92 -23.00 -19.89
N THR A 299 -14.28 -22.81 -21.16
CA THR A 299 -13.69 -21.79 -22.02
C THR A 299 -13.99 -20.37 -21.55
N GLN A 300 -15.23 -20.12 -21.11
CA GLN A 300 -15.61 -18.82 -20.57
C GLN A 300 -14.89 -18.54 -19.24
N ALA A 301 -14.78 -19.55 -18.37
CA ALA A 301 -14.01 -19.46 -17.14
C ALA A 301 -12.51 -19.17 -17.40
N PHE A 302 -11.93 -19.84 -18.39
CA PHE A 302 -10.55 -19.59 -18.85
C PHE A 302 -10.38 -18.13 -19.30
N THR A 303 -11.20 -17.67 -20.24
CA THR A 303 -11.10 -16.30 -20.77
C THR A 303 -11.28 -15.25 -19.67
N ILE A 304 -12.27 -15.40 -18.79
CA ILE A 304 -12.52 -14.47 -17.69
C ILE A 304 -11.34 -14.44 -16.72
N SER A 305 -10.77 -15.59 -16.34
CA SER A 305 -9.62 -15.64 -15.43
C SER A 305 -8.38 -14.94 -15.98
N PHE A 306 -8.07 -15.13 -17.28
CA PHE A 306 -6.95 -14.43 -17.91
C PHE A 306 -7.21 -12.93 -18.07
N PHE A 307 -8.43 -12.51 -18.41
CA PHE A 307 -8.76 -11.08 -18.44
C PHE A 307 -8.72 -10.44 -17.05
N THR A 308 -9.16 -11.13 -16.00
CA THR A 308 -9.02 -10.65 -14.62
C THR A 308 -7.54 -10.47 -14.25
N ALA A 309 -6.68 -11.45 -14.58
CA ALA A 309 -5.24 -11.35 -14.34
C ALA A 309 -4.60 -10.20 -15.14
N PHE A 310 -5.03 -10.00 -16.38
CA PHE A 310 -4.53 -8.92 -17.23
C PHE A 310 -4.94 -7.55 -16.72
N ILE A 311 -6.21 -7.35 -16.34
CA ILE A 311 -6.68 -6.09 -15.76
C ILE A 311 -5.95 -5.76 -14.46
N HIS A 312 -5.59 -6.76 -13.64
CA HIS A 312 -4.79 -6.55 -12.44
C HIS A 312 -3.40 -5.98 -12.74
N ILE A 313 -2.70 -6.54 -13.72
CA ILE A 313 -1.38 -6.05 -14.11
C ILE A 313 -1.45 -4.68 -14.80
N VAL A 314 -2.43 -4.48 -15.68
CA VAL A 314 -2.63 -3.18 -16.34
C VAL A 314 -3.01 -2.10 -15.32
N GLY A 315 -3.87 -2.44 -14.35
CA GLY A 315 -4.23 -1.55 -13.25
C GLY A 315 -3.01 -1.13 -12.44
N ALA A 316 -2.14 -2.08 -12.10
CA ALA A 316 -0.88 -1.80 -11.41
C ALA A 316 0.08 -0.93 -12.25
N LEU A 317 0.23 -1.19 -13.55
CA LEU A 317 1.08 -0.38 -14.44
C LEU A 317 0.56 1.06 -14.56
N ILE A 318 -0.76 1.23 -14.75
CA ILE A 318 -1.40 2.55 -14.84
C ILE A 318 -1.23 3.29 -13.51
N LEU A 319 -1.49 2.62 -12.38
CA LEU A 319 -1.30 3.21 -11.06
C LEU A 319 0.12 3.72 -10.89
N VAL A 320 1.13 2.87 -11.11
CA VAL A 320 2.54 3.26 -10.92
C VAL A 320 2.96 4.36 -11.89
N SER A 321 2.54 4.28 -13.15
CA SER A 321 2.87 5.30 -14.15
C SER A 321 2.25 6.67 -13.80
N ILE A 322 1.01 6.66 -13.32
CA ILE A 322 0.33 7.86 -12.82
C ILE A 322 1.03 8.38 -11.57
N SER A 323 1.36 7.51 -10.62
CA SER A 323 2.07 7.90 -9.39
C SER A 323 3.41 8.56 -9.72
N ILE A 324 4.19 8.01 -10.65
CA ILE A 324 5.49 8.60 -11.03
C ILE A 324 5.31 9.94 -11.75
N PHE A 325 4.30 10.07 -12.63
CA PHE A 325 4.11 11.28 -13.44
C PHE A 325 3.38 12.42 -12.72
N ILE A 326 2.48 12.09 -11.79
CA ILE A 326 1.75 13.10 -10.99
C ILE A 326 2.62 13.61 -9.84
N ILE A 327 3.75 12.94 -9.54
CA ILE A 327 4.44 13.12 -8.27
C ILE A 327 5.96 13.08 -8.43
N GLU A 328 6.53 14.22 -8.82
CA GLU A 328 7.93 14.55 -8.51
C GLU A 328 8.06 15.03 -7.04
N GLY A 329 7.49 14.32 -6.05
CA GLY A 329 7.66 14.77 -4.64
C GLY A 329 6.97 14.04 -3.48
N ILE A 330 6.22 12.96 -3.71
CA ILE A 330 5.31 12.31 -2.73
C ILE A 330 5.17 10.81 -3.08
N PHE A 331 6.29 10.09 -3.13
CA PHE A 331 6.34 8.76 -3.74
C PHE A 331 5.71 7.64 -2.89
N SER A 332 5.61 7.81 -1.57
CA SER A 332 5.08 6.78 -0.67
C SER A 332 3.57 6.90 -0.44
N SER A 333 3.07 8.10 -0.17
CA SER A 333 1.69 8.22 0.30
C SER A 333 0.62 8.07 -0.75
N PHE A 334 0.87 8.53 -1.97
CA PHE A 334 -0.10 8.34 -3.04
C PHE A 334 -0.22 6.87 -3.42
N LEU A 335 0.85 6.08 -3.28
CA LEU A 335 0.77 4.64 -3.49
C LEU A 335 -0.12 4.01 -2.42
N ASP A 336 0.09 4.36 -1.14
CA ASP A 336 -0.70 3.84 -0.02
C ASP A 336 -2.17 4.27 -0.09
N ASP A 337 -2.42 5.57 -0.30
CA ASP A 337 -3.76 6.14 -0.46
C ASP A 337 -4.45 5.55 -1.69
N SER A 338 -3.76 5.44 -2.84
CA SER A 338 -4.35 4.86 -4.05
C SER A 338 -4.69 3.39 -3.87
N ILE A 339 -3.80 2.60 -3.27
CA ILE A 339 -4.08 1.18 -2.97
C ILE A 339 -5.27 1.08 -2.00
N SER A 340 -5.35 1.94 -0.99
CA SER A 340 -6.49 2.01 -0.06
C SER A 340 -7.81 2.31 -0.78
N TYR A 341 -7.86 3.41 -1.54
CA TYR A 341 -9.06 3.86 -2.24
C TYR A 341 -9.52 2.84 -3.30
N ILE A 342 -8.57 2.26 -4.05
CA ILE A 342 -8.87 1.22 -5.03
C ILE A 342 -9.39 -0.05 -4.35
N THR A 343 -8.81 -0.45 -3.24
CA THR A 343 -9.24 -1.64 -2.48
C THR A 343 -10.64 -1.44 -1.91
N LYS A 344 -10.92 -0.29 -1.26
CA LYS A 344 -12.25 0.05 -0.74
C LYS A 344 -13.30 0.08 -1.84
N THR A 345 -12.99 0.73 -2.95
CA THR A 345 -13.91 0.85 -4.09
C THR A 345 -14.18 -0.53 -4.69
N SER A 346 -13.16 -1.36 -4.88
CA SER A 346 -13.31 -2.73 -5.38
C SER A 346 -14.13 -3.61 -4.42
N ALA A 347 -13.92 -3.49 -3.11
CA ALA A 347 -14.69 -4.19 -2.08
C ALA A 347 -16.19 -3.82 -2.15
N VAL A 348 -16.51 -2.53 -2.25
CA VAL A 348 -17.88 -2.05 -2.43
C VAL A 348 -18.49 -2.59 -3.73
N LEU A 349 -17.75 -2.55 -4.84
CA LEU A 349 -18.25 -3.08 -6.11
C LEU A 349 -18.49 -4.60 -6.07
N ILE A 350 -17.65 -5.37 -5.37
CA ILE A 350 -17.84 -6.81 -5.13
C ILE A 350 -19.11 -7.05 -4.30
N MET A 351 -19.33 -6.26 -3.25
CA MET A 351 -20.55 -6.33 -2.44
C MET A 351 -21.79 -6.00 -3.28
N LEU A 352 -21.75 -4.97 -4.11
CA LEU A 352 -22.85 -4.62 -5.02
C LEU A 352 -23.10 -5.73 -6.06
N LEU A 353 -22.05 -6.32 -6.63
CA LEU A 353 -22.18 -7.47 -7.53
C LEU A 353 -22.88 -8.61 -6.82
N SER A 354 -22.38 -9.04 -5.66
CA SER A 354 -22.93 -10.17 -4.91
C SER A 354 -24.40 -9.97 -4.53
N LEU A 355 -24.77 -8.78 -4.06
CA LEU A 355 -26.16 -8.40 -3.80
C LEU A 355 -27.01 -8.44 -5.07
N PHE A 356 -26.49 -7.98 -6.20
CA PHE A 356 -27.19 -8.03 -7.49
C PHE A 356 -27.46 -9.47 -7.95
N ILE A 357 -26.46 -10.36 -7.83
CA ILE A 357 -26.62 -11.80 -8.15
C ILE A 357 -27.70 -12.42 -7.25
N LEU A 358 -27.62 -12.16 -5.94
CA LEU A 358 -28.55 -12.68 -4.96
C LEU A 358 -29.97 -12.14 -5.17
N TYR A 359 -30.12 -10.83 -5.39
CA TYR A 359 -31.41 -10.19 -5.68
C TYR A 359 -32.07 -10.80 -6.92
N ARG A 360 -31.31 -11.00 -8.00
CA ARG A 360 -31.85 -11.62 -9.23
C ARG A 360 -32.34 -13.05 -8.96
N LYS A 361 -31.62 -13.82 -8.14
CA LYS A 361 -32.03 -15.18 -7.75
C LYS A 361 -33.30 -15.17 -6.88
N LEU A 362 -33.40 -14.24 -5.93
CA LEU A 362 -34.56 -14.10 -5.04
C LEU A 362 -35.80 -13.54 -5.75
N LYS A 363 -35.62 -12.68 -6.77
CA LYS A 363 -36.70 -12.11 -7.58
C LYS A 363 -37.18 -13.09 -8.65
N ASN A 364 -36.28 -13.86 -9.26
CA ASN A 364 -36.63 -14.95 -10.18
C ASN A 364 -37.07 -16.21 -9.44
N LYS A 365 -37.99 -16.08 -8.49
CA LYS A 365 -38.84 -17.20 -8.07
C LYS A 365 -39.71 -17.57 -9.27
N SER A 366 -39.25 -18.47 -10.13
CA SER A 366 -40.20 -19.26 -10.92
C SER A 366 -41.16 -19.89 -9.90
N CYS A 367 -42.45 -19.63 -10.06
CA CYS A 367 -43.54 -20.10 -9.21
C CYS A 367 -43.25 -21.46 -8.57
N ALA A 368 -43.15 -21.49 -7.25
CA ALA A 368 -43.22 -22.71 -6.45
C ALA A 368 -44.68 -23.18 -6.27
N CYS A 369 -45.52 -23.03 -7.29
CA CYS A 369 -46.82 -23.67 -7.31
C CYS A 369 -46.66 -25.01 -8.03
N CYS A 370 -46.61 -26.10 -7.26
CA CYS A 370 -46.98 -27.43 -7.74
C CYS A 370 -48.45 -27.50 -8.25
N ALA A 371 -49.19 -26.39 -8.21
CA ALA A 371 -50.56 -26.24 -8.68
C ALA A 371 -50.70 -25.59 -10.07
N CYS A 372 -49.60 -25.27 -10.76
CA CYS A 372 -49.66 -24.88 -12.18
C CYS A 372 -49.28 -26.05 -13.09
N ASN A 373 -49.77 -27.26 -12.77
CA ASN A 373 -50.42 -28.04 -13.81
C ASN A 373 -51.55 -27.17 -14.33
N ILE A 374 -51.50 -26.80 -15.61
CA ILE A 374 -52.64 -26.19 -16.29
C ILE A 374 -53.85 -27.07 -15.97
N PRO A 375 -54.86 -26.61 -15.21
CA PRO A 375 -56.12 -27.33 -15.20
C PRO A 375 -56.59 -27.24 -16.64
N GLU A 376 -56.77 -28.40 -17.25
CA GLU A 376 -57.49 -28.56 -18.50
C GLU A 376 -58.84 -27.85 -18.33
N SER A 377 -58.89 -26.59 -18.75
CA SER A 377 -60.10 -25.77 -18.69
C SER A 377 -61.08 -26.41 -19.65
N LYS A 378 -62.06 -27.12 -19.08
CA LYS A 378 -63.20 -27.71 -19.81
C LYS A 378 -64.10 -26.69 -20.51
N ASN A 379 -63.75 -25.40 -20.56
CA ASN A 379 -64.58 -24.35 -21.15
C ASN A 379 -63.88 -23.55 -22.25
N GLN A 380 -63.12 -24.22 -23.11
CA GLN A 380 -62.88 -23.70 -24.47
C GLN A 380 -63.40 -24.73 -25.48
N MET A 381 -64.70 -24.65 -25.78
CA MET A 381 -65.20 -25.15 -27.06
C MET A 381 -64.55 -24.31 -28.16
N PHE A 382 -63.40 -24.76 -28.64
CA PHE A 382 -62.91 -24.33 -29.93
C PHE A 382 -63.46 -25.31 -30.97
N THR A 383 -64.55 -24.90 -31.62
CA THR A 383 -65.09 -25.60 -32.78
C THR A 383 -64.10 -25.44 -33.92
N VAL A 384 -63.29 -26.47 -34.17
CA VAL A 384 -62.41 -26.53 -35.34
C VAL A 384 -63.26 -26.88 -36.57
N PRO A 385 -63.34 -26.03 -37.63
CA PRO A 385 -63.80 -26.50 -38.93
C PRO A 385 -62.77 -27.49 -39.45
N LYS A 386 -63.24 -28.67 -39.84
CA LYS A 386 -62.41 -29.82 -40.20
C LYS A 386 -61.83 -29.65 -41.61
N GLU A 387 -60.96 -28.66 -41.82
CA GLU A 387 -60.16 -28.61 -43.06
C GLU A 387 -58.69 -28.24 -42.80
N LYS A 388 -57.85 -29.23 -43.11
CA LYS A 388 -56.43 -29.21 -43.49
C LYS A 388 -55.69 -27.91 -43.18
N SER A 389 -55.04 -27.85 -42.02
CA SER A 389 -53.85 -27.03 -41.85
C SER A 389 -52.70 -27.89 -41.34
N ASN A 390 -51.62 -27.91 -42.12
CA ASN A 390 -50.34 -28.50 -41.75
C ASN A 390 -49.74 -27.65 -40.61
N PHE A 391 -50.13 -27.92 -39.38
CA PHE A 391 -49.53 -27.29 -38.22
C PHE A 391 -48.20 -28.00 -37.92
N VAL A 392 -47.12 -27.51 -38.51
CA VAL A 392 -45.77 -27.85 -38.05
C VAL A 392 -45.63 -27.18 -36.68
N LEU A 393 -45.61 -27.98 -35.62
CA LEU A 393 -45.19 -27.52 -34.30
C LEU A 393 -43.72 -27.11 -34.43
N LYS A 394 -43.48 -25.82 -34.70
CA LYS A 394 -42.15 -25.25 -34.61
C LYS A 394 -41.80 -25.35 -33.13
N ASN A 395 -41.00 -26.36 -32.79
CA ASN A 395 -40.43 -26.54 -31.47
C ASN A 395 -39.96 -25.15 -31.02
N PRO A 396 -40.45 -24.59 -29.89
CA PRO A 396 -39.94 -23.33 -29.41
C PRO A 396 -38.51 -23.62 -29.02
N GLN A 397 -37.58 -23.38 -29.95
CA GLN A 397 -36.17 -23.30 -29.66
C GLN A 397 -36.08 -22.39 -28.47
N ALA A 398 -35.66 -23.00 -27.36
CA ALA A 398 -35.51 -22.38 -26.08
C ALA A 398 -34.98 -20.97 -26.26
N VAL A 399 -35.75 -19.99 -25.79
CA VAL A 399 -35.26 -18.66 -25.47
C VAL A 399 -34.25 -18.86 -24.33
N HIS A 400 -33.07 -19.35 -24.69
CA HIS A 400 -31.92 -19.39 -23.81
C HIS A 400 -31.52 -17.93 -23.64
N THR A 401 -31.82 -17.41 -22.46
CA THR A 401 -31.36 -16.18 -21.84
C THR A 401 -29.83 -16.00 -22.01
N SER A 402 -29.38 -15.58 -23.19
CA SER A 402 -27.95 -15.40 -23.52
C SER A 402 -27.49 -13.94 -23.44
N ALA A 403 -28.43 -12.99 -23.43
CA ALA A 403 -28.10 -11.56 -23.57
C ALA A 403 -27.52 -10.90 -22.30
N ASN A 404 -27.80 -11.40 -21.09
CA ASN A 404 -27.43 -10.71 -19.83
C ASN A 404 -26.12 -11.19 -19.16
N ASN A 405 -25.48 -12.26 -19.66
CA ASN A 405 -24.29 -12.83 -18.99
C ASN A 405 -23.00 -12.03 -19.27
N LYS A 406 -22.90 -11.33 -20.41
CA LYS A 406 -21.66 -10.62 -20.80
C LYS A 406 -21.37 -9.42 -19.89
N LYS A 407 -22.39 -8.67 -19.48
CA LYS A 407 -22.25 -7.50 -18.59
C LYS A 407 -21.79 -7.90 -17.19
N GLU A 408 -22.37 -8.97 -16.64
CA GLU A 408 -22.00 -9.49 -15.32
C GLU A 408 -20.57 -10.03 -15.31
N ASN A 409 -20.16 -10.72 -16.38
CA ASN A 409 -18.79 -11.20 -16.54
C ASN A 409 -17.79 -10.04 -16.64
N LEU A 410 -18.11 -8.99 -17.41
CA LEU A 410 -17.26 -7.81 -17.52
C LEU A 410 -17.13 -7.10 -16.17
N PHE A 411 -18.26 -6.93 -15.46
CA PHE A 411 -18.24 -6.33 -14.13
C PHE A 411 -17.39 -7.15 -13.16
N PHE A 412 -17.52 -8.48 -13.17
CA PHE A 412 -16.65 -9.36 -12.39
C PHE A 412 -15.17 -9.20 -12.75
N VAL A 413 -14.83 -9.15 -14.04
CA VAL A 413 -13.44 -8.96 -14.50
C VAL A 413 -12.86 -7.66 -13.96
N LEU A 414 -13.63 -6.58 -14.04
CA LEU A 414 -13.21 -5.27 -13.55
C LEU A 414 -13.06 -5.28 -12.02
N THR A 415 -14.05 -5.77 -11.28
CA THR A 415 -14.00 -5.71 -9.80
C THR A 415 -12.99 -6.65 -9.18
N ALA A 416 -12.82 -7.86 -9.74
CA ALA A 416 -11.82 -8.81 -9.27
C ALA A 416 -10.40 -8.47 -9.75
N GLY A 417 -10.28 -7.74 -10.87
CA GLY A 417 -9.00 -7.36 -11.45
C GLY A 417 -8.46 -6.03 -10.94
N LEU A 418 -9.30 -5.07 -10.54
CA LEU A 418 -8.86 -3.69 -10.30
C LEU A 418 -7.88 -3.52 -9.13
N ILE A 419 -7.86 -4.42 -8.14
CA ILE A 419 -7.01 -4.30 -6.94
C ILE A 419 -5.58 -4.73 -7.29
N PRO A 420 -4.60 -3.81 -7.43
CA PRO A 420 -3.21 -4.19 -7.67
C PRO A 420 -2.56 -4.75 -6.41
N CYS A 421 -1.53 -5.58 -6.55
CA CYS A 421 -0.76 -6.08 -5.42
C CYS A 421 0.45 -5.17 -5.12
N PRO A 422 0.75 -4.87 -3.84
CA PRO A 422 1.97 -4.14 -3.46
C PRO A 422 3.26 -4.71 -4.07
N GLY A 423 3.41 -6.03 -4.13
CA GLY A 423 4.60 -6.67 -4.72
C GLY A 423 4.76 -6.38 -6.23
N THR A 424 3.66 -6.23 -6.97
CA THR A 424 3.74 -5.81 -8.39
C THR A 424 4.09 -4.33 -8.54
N VAL A 425 3.66 -3.50 -7.60
CA VAL A 425 4.00 -2.07 -7.56
C VAL A 425 5.50 -1.88 -7.33
N VAL A 426 6.07 -2.58 -6.33
CA VAL A 426 7.52 -2.57 -6.03
C VAL A 426 8.36 -2.93 -7.26
N LEU A 427 7.97 -4.00 -7.98
CA LEU A 427 8.69 -4.42 -9.19
C LEU A 427 8.61 -3.37 -10.31
N PHE A 428 7.48 -2.68 -10.45
CA PHE A 428 7.35 -1.62 -11.43
C PHE A 428 8.14 -0.39 -11.01
N VAL A 429 8.11 0.04 -9.76
CA VAL A 429 8.96 1.14 -9.28
C VAL A 429 10.44 0.86 -9.57
N TYR A 430 10.92 -0.33 -9.22
CA TYR A 430 12.30 -0.74 -9.49
C TYR A 430 12.65 -0.70 -10.99
N ALA A 431 11.71 -1.09 -11.86
CA ALA A 431 11.87 -1.00 -13.30
C ALA A 431 12.05 0.42 -13.82
N PHE A 432 11.28 1.36 -13.27
CA PHE A 432 11.35 2.77 -13.61
C PHE A 432 12.70 3.35 -13.17
N ILE A 433 13.18 3.00 -11.97
CA ILE A 433 14.50 3.40 -11.47
C ILE A 433 15.63 2.90 -12.39
N LEU A 434 15.53 1.65 -12.88
CA LEU A 434 16.51 1.09 -13.82
C LEU A 434 16.28 1.49 -15.30
N GLU A 435 15.26 2.31 -15.59
CA GLU A 435 14.86 2.69 -16.96
C GLU A 435 14.59 1.50 -17.92
N THR A 436 14.29 0.30 -17.40
CA THR A 436 14.11 -0.95 -18.17
C THR A 436 12.66 -1.17 -18.62
N TYR A 437 12.02 -0.14 -19.17
CA TYR A 437 10.58 -0.11 -19.46
C TYR A 437 10.07 -1.28 -20.31
N LEU A 438 10.80 -1.62 -21.39
CA LEU A 438 10.41 -2.70 -22.29
C LEU A 438 10.46 -4.06 -21.60
N SER A 439 11.52 -4.33 -20.84
CA SER A 439 11.73 -5.57 -20.10
C SER A 439 10.59 -5.81 -19.12
N VAL A 440 10.12 -4.74 -18.47
CA VAL A 440 9.09 -4.81 -17.44
C VAL A 440 7.70 -4.90 -18.03
N PHE A 441 7.43 -4.20 -19.13
CA PHE A 441 6.21 -4.45 -19.89
C PHE A 441 6.10 -5.92 -20.30
N LEU A 442 7.18 -6.51 -20.82
CA LEU A 442 7.21 -7.91 -21.24
C LEU A 442 7.09 -8.88 -20.05
N ALA A 443 7.82 -8.63 -18.95
CA ALA A 443 7.71 -9.36 -17.70
C ALA A 443 6.28 -9.34 -17.16
N SER A 444 5.60 -8.17 -17.20
CA SER A 444 4.24 -8.00 -16.70
C SER A 444 3.23 -8.91 -17.42
N ILE A 445 3.39 -9.10 -18.73
CA ILE A 445 2.57 -10.04 -19.52
C ILE A 445 2.78 -11.47 -19.00
N PHE A 446 4.02 -11.87 -18.72
CA PHE A 446 4.34 -13.20 -18.19
C PHE A 446 3.82 -13.40 -16.76
N ILE A 447 3.90 -12.38 -15.90
CA ILE A 447 3.25 -12.41 -14.56
C ILE A 447 1.74 -12.64 -14.72
N SER A 448 1.08 -11.90 -15.61
CA SER A 448 -0.34 -12.05 -15.90
C SER A 448 -0.70 -13.47 -16.39
N LEU A 449 0.12 -14.06 -17.27
CA LEU A 449 -0.07 -15.42 -17.74
C LEU A 449 0.02 -16.45 -16.61
N GLY A 450 1.03 -16.33 -15.74
CA GLY A 450 1.21 -17.21 -14.58
C GLY A 450 0.05 -17.12 -13.60
N MET A 451 -0.36 -15.89 -13.27
CA MET A 451 -1.51 -15.63 -12.41
C MET A 451 -2.82 -16.14 -13.02
N GLY A 452 -3.02 -15.96 -14.32
CA GLY A 452 -4.18 -16.43 -15.06
C GLY A 452 -4.39 -17.94 -14.95
N ILE A 453 -3.32 -18.74 -14.98
CA ILE A 453 -3.39 -20.21 -14.79
C ILE A 453 -3.94 -20.56 -13.41
N VAL A 454 -3.46 -19.89 -12.36
CA VAL A 454 -3.86 -20.19 -10.98
C VAL A 454 -5.30 -19.74 -10.71
N ILE A 455 -5.69 -18.56 -11.17
CA ILE A 455 -7.09 -18.09 -11.08
C ILE A 455 -8.00 -19.04 -11.88
N PHE A 456 -7.58 -19.47 -13.07
CA PHE A 456 -8.34 -20.42 -13.87
C PHE A 456 -8.51 -21.77 -13.17
N ALA A 457 -7.50 -22.26 -12.44
CA ALA A 457 -7.65 -23.49 -11.65
C ALA A 457 -8.78 -23.36 -10.62
N SER A 458 -8.88 -22.21 -9.95
CA SER A 458 -9.98 -21.91 -9.04
C SER A 458 -11.34 -21.85 -9.75
N SER A 459 -11.41 -21.13 -10.87
CA SER A 459 -12.62 -21.06 -11.70
C SER A 459 -13.05 -22.43 -12.24
N PHE A 460 -12.11 -23.27 -12.65
CA PHE A 460 -12.34 -24.62 -13.13
C PHE A 460 -12.99 -25.49 -12.07
N LEU A 461 -12.54 -25.37 -10.81
CA LEU A 461 -13.17 -26.03 -9.67
C LEU A 461 -14.59 -25.50 -9.44
N GLY A 462 -14.80 -24.18 -9.52
CA GLY A 462 -16.13 -23.57 -9.42
C GLY A 462 -17.11 -24.09 -10.49
N VAL A 463 -16.70 -24.09 -11.76
CA VAL A 463 -17.50 -24.63 -12.88
C VAL A 463 -17.77 -26.13 -12.68
N SER A 464 -16.78 -26.89 -12.24
CA SER A 464 -16.93 -28.32 -12.00
C SER A 464 -17.90 -28.60 -10.85
N LEU A 465 -17.84 -27.81 -9.78
CA LEU A 465 -18.76 -27.89 -8.66
C LEU A 465 -20.19 -27.58 -9.10
N HIS A 466 -20.40 -26.51 -9.89
CA HIS A 466 -21.72 -26.19 -10.44
C HIS A 466 -22.26 -27.32 -11.34
N LYS A 467 -21.42 -27.92 -12.20
CA LYS A 467 -21.83 -29.03 -13.08
C LYS A 467 -22.18 -30.30 -12.30
N VAL A 468 -21.42 -30.64 -11.26
CA VAL A 468 -21.76 -31.74 -10.36
C VAL A 468 -23.07 -31.44 -9.62
N SER A 469 -23.23 -30.20 -9.19
CA SER A 469 -24.43 -29.75 -8.50
C SER A 469 -25.69 -29.81 -9.35
N ALA A 470 -25.58 -29.61 -10.66
CA ALA A 470 -26.71 -29.70 -11.59
C ALA A 470 -27.44 -31.06 -11.58
N LYS A 471 -26.85 -32.11 -10.97
CA LYS A 471 -27.51 -33.40 -10.71
C LYS A 471 -28.62 -33.32 -9.64
N SER A 472 -28.63 -32.27 -8.82
CA SER A 472 -29.61 -32.04 -7.76
C SER A 472 -30.07 -30.57 -7.76
N SER A 473 -31.38 -30.35 -7.97
CA SER A 473 -31.98 -29.02 -7.95
C SER A 473 -31.85 -28.34 -6.58
N LYS A 474 -31.94 -29.11 -5.49
CA LYS A 474 -31.73 -28.61 -4.11
C LYS A 474 -30.31 -28.12 -3.90
N PHE A 475 -29.31 -28.88 -4.35
CA PHE A 475 -27.91 -28.52 -4.17
C PHE A 475 -27.50 -27.34 -5.05
N THR A 476 -28.05 -27.25 -6.26
CA THR A 476 -27.85 -26.09 -7.15
C THR A 476 -28.45 -24.83 -6.56
N ASN A 477 -29.68 -24.91 -6.03
CA ASN A 477 -30.31 -23.77 -5.37
C ASN A 477 -29.54 -23.33 -4.12
N PHE A 478 -28.97 -24.28 -3.35
CA PHE A 478 -28.09 -23.96 -2.23
C PHE A 478 -26.84 -23.21 -2.68
N LEU A 479 -26.11 -23.69 -3.70
CA LEU A 479 -24.90 -23.02 -4.20
C LEU A 479 -25.18 -21.64 -4.83
N GLU A 480 -26.28 -21.50 -5.57
CA GLU A 480 -26.69 -20.22 -6.18
C GLU A 480 -27.02 -19.14 -5.13
N ILE A 481 -27.35 -19.52 -3.89
CA ILE A 481 -27.62 -18.60 -2.78
C ILE A 481 -26.38 -18.44 -1.88
N ALA A 482 -25.73 -19.54 -1.52
CA ALA A 482 -24.58 -19.55 -0.61
C ALA A 482 -23.36 -18.85 -1.22
N SER A 483 -23.10 -18.99 -2.51
CA SER A 483 -21.88 -18.40 -3.11
C SER A 483 -21.93 -16.86 -3.16
N PRO A 484 -23.03 -16.19 -3.58
CA PRO A 484 -23.13 -14.74 -3.48
C PRO A 484 -23.05 -14.23 -2.03
N ILE A 485 -23.62 -14.95 -1.06
CA ILE A 485 -23.49 -14.59 0.36
C ILE A 485 -22.02 -14.64 0.81
N PHE A 486 -21.31 -15.71 0.44
CA PHE A 486 -19.88 -15.82 0.72
C PHE A 486 -19.07 -14.70 0.04
N MET A 487 -19.36 -14.37 -1.22
CA MET A 487 -18.73 -13.25 -1.93
C MET A 487 -18.98 -11.91 -1.24
N PHE A 488 -20.19 -11.69 -0.71
CA PHE A 488 -20.54 -10.48 0.04
C PHE A 488 -19.70 -10.38 1.31
N PHE A 489 -19.61 -11.46 2.09
CA PHE A 489 -18.78 -11.48 3.30
C PHE A 489 -17.29 -11.31 3.01
N LEU A 490 -16.81 -11.84 1.89
CA LEU A 490 -15.43 -11.61 1.45
C LEU A 490 -15.18 -10.13 1.11
N GLY A 491 -16.14 -9.47 0.44
CA GLY A 491 -16.08 -8.04 0.17
C GLY A 491 -16.19 -7.19 1.44
N LEU A 492 -17.05 -7.58 2.38
CA LEU A 492 -17.16 -6.93 3.69
C LEU A 492 -15.88 -7.10 4.52
N PHE A 493 -15.29 -8.30 4.51
CA PHE A 493 -14.02 -8.56 5.17
C PHE A 493 -12.91 -7.67 4.59
N LEU A 494 -12.82 -7.56 3.25
CA LEU A 494 -11.89 -6.65 2.58
C LEU A 494 -12.09 -5.18 2.99
N LEU A 495 -13.34 -4.75 3.19
CA LEU A 495 -13.66 -3.39 3.58
C LEU A 495 -13.30 -3.10 5.05
N LEU A 496 -13.54 -4.06 5.95
CA LEU A 496 -13.30 -3.93 7.39
C LEU A 496 -11.84 -4.19 7.79
N SER A 497 -11.13 -5.05 7.05
CA SER A 497 -9.72 -5.34 7.31
C SER A 497 -8.82 -4.12 7.14
N TRP A 498 -9.33 -3.04 6.52
CA TRP A 498 -8.63 -1.75 6.43
C TRP A 498 -8.44 -1.05 7.77
N GLU A 499 -9.32 -1.25 8.77
CA GLU A 499 -9.20 -0.55 10.07
C GLU A 499 -8.29 -1.26 11.08
N THR A 500 -7.97 -2.54 10.84
CA THR A 500 -7.14 -3.37 11.72
C THR A 500 -5.71 -3.56 11.19
N ILE A 501 -5.37 -2.85 10.12
CA ILE A 501 -4.07 -2.81 9.45
C ILE A 501 -3.65 -1.35 9.48
#